data_AF-A0A2P4WWG9-F1
#
_entry.id   AF-A0A2P4WWG9-F1
#
_cell.length_a   1.000
_cell.length_b   1.000
_cell.length_c   1.000
_cell.angle_alpha   90.00
_cell.angle_beta   90.00
_cell.angle_gamma   90.00
#
_symmetry.space_group_name_H-M   'P 1'
#
loop_
_entity.id
_entity.type
_entity.pdbx_description
1 polymer ?
#
loop_
_entity_poly.entity_id
_entity_poly.type
_entity_poly.pdbx_seq_one_letter_code
_entity_poly.pdbx_strand_id
1 'polypeptide(L)'
;MLATSRRAGKTATEKLAVLDAWEQSGNIGAVLQAFYSELNEHAREKRRKLIYQWRKKRSDIELACQSARWRAKKKARQSGTGTVLPPEAEHELVVRINELRGEGVPISAVMLHLQALEVGAAYNKPDFRASWSWMKRFKICNKLSMRVRTRQGQTSPDDLDRIAANFRKSDK
;
A
#
# COMPACT_ATOMS: atom_id res chain seq x y z
N MET A 1 17.88 -15.02 30.03
CA MET A 1 17.93 -14.42 28.67
C MET A 1 16.91 -13.29 28.60
N LEU A 2 17.33 -12.03 28.68
CA LEU A 2 16.40 -10.90 28.59
C LEU A 2 15.86 -10.81 27.17
N ALA A 3 14.56 -11.04 26.99
CA ALA A 3 13.89 -10.91 25.72
C ALA A 3 14.16 -9.51 25.14
N THR A 4 14.82 -9.46 24.00
CA THR A 4 15.06 -8.21 23.28
C THR A 4 13.70 -7.64 22.90
N SER A 5 13.32 -6.56 23.60
CA SER A 5 12.07 -5.83 23.36
C SER A 5 11.94 -5.53 21.87
N ARG A 6 10.97 -6.20 21.23
CA ARG A 6 10.64 -6.05 19.81
C ARG A 6 10.42 -4.55 19.59
N ARG A 7 11.17 -3.90 18.69
CA ARG A 7 11.03 -2.46 18.38
C ARG A 7 9.59 -2.14 17.95
N ALA A 8 8.72 -1.85 18.91
CA ALA A 8 7.33 -1.52 18.66
C ALA A 8 7.25 -0.05 18.22
N GLY A 9 6.69 0.18 17.03
CA GLY A 9 6.35 1.54 16.60
C GLY A 9 5.29 2.13 17.53
N LYS A 10 5.41 3.42 17.82
CA LYS A 10 4.43 4.18 18.63
C LYS A 10 3.38 4.84 17.73
N THR A 11 2.13 4.83 18.16
CA THR A 11 1.02 5.47 17.45
C THR A 11 1.16 6.98 17.47
N ALA A 12 0.44 7.71 16.59
CA ALA A 12 0.45 9.17 16.64
C ALA A 12 -0.08 9.70 17.99
N THR A 13 -1.11 9.05 18.54
CA THR A 13 -1.67 9.41 19.85
C THR A 13 -0.66 9.23 20.98
N GLU A 14 0.05 8.09 21.02
CA GLU A 14 1.11 7.86 22.01
C GLU A 14 2.25 8.86 21.90
N LYS A 15 2.64 9.24 20.67
CA LYS A 15 3.67 10.25 20.46
C LYS A 15 3.23 11.61 20.99
N LEU A 16 1.98 12.00 20.73
CA LEU A 16 1.44 13.27 21.20
C LEU A 16 1.41 13.32 22.74
N ALA A 17 0.91 12.26 23.40
CA ALA A 17 0.89 12.18 24.86
C ALA A 17 2.29 12.31 25.49
N VAL A 18 3.31 11.70 24.86
CA VAL A 18 4.72 11.85 25.30
C VAL A 18 5.22 13.29 25.14
N LEU A 19 4.82 13.97 24.07
CA LEU A 19 5.20 15.37 23.83
C LEU A 19 4.49 16.32 24.80
N ASP A 20 3.21 16.09 25.08
CA ASP A 20 2.43 16.88 26.05
C ASP A 20 2.99 16.74 27.47
N ALA A 21 3.33 15.51 27.87
CA ALA A 21 4.00 15.28 29.15
C ALA A 21 5.38 15.95 29.23
N TRP A 22 6.09 16.07 28.11
CA TRP A 22 7.36 16.81 28.07
C TRP A 22 7.14 18.32 28.23
N GLU A 23 6.11 18.85 27.59
CA GLU A 23 5.76 20.27 27.69
C GLU A 23 5.33 20.65 29.12
N GLN A 24 4.57 19.78 29.79
CA GLN A 24 4.16 19.96 31.18
C GLN A 24 5.31 19.83 32.19
N SER A 25 6.22 18.88 31.99
CA SER A 25 7.32 18.62 32.93
C SER A 25 8.57 19.47 32.69
N GLY A 26 8.74 20.04 31.50
CA GLY A 26 9.97 20.71 31.06
C GLY A 26 11.20 19.80 30.99
N ASN A 27 11.08 18.52 31.36
CA ASN A 27 12.21 17.63 31.61
C ASN A 27 12.04 16.29 30.88
N ILE A 28 12.89 16.06 29.89
CA ILE A 28 12.88 14.82 29.10
C ILE A 28 13.21 13.57 29.93
N GLY A 29 14.00 13.71 30.99
CA GLY A 29 14.31 12.62 31.92
C GLY A 29 13.07 12.15 32.68
N ALA A 30 12.23 13.08 33.14
CA ALA A 30 10.96 12.76 33.79
C ALA A 30 10.03 12.00 32.83
N VAL A 31 9.97 12.42 31.57
CA VAL A 31 9.17 11.75 30.52
C VAL A 31 9.70 10.34 30.24
N LEU A 32 11.02 10.17 30.16
CA LEU A 32 11.62 8.84 29.95
C LEU A 32 11.35 7.93 31.14
N GLN A 33 11.37 8.46 32.37
CA GLN A 33 11.02 7.70 33.55
C GLN A 33 9.53 7.31 33.58
N ALA A 34 8.63 8.23 33.21
CA ALA A 34 7.19 7.97 33.25
C ALA A 34 6.71 7.01 32.15
N PHE A 35 7.24 7.14 30.93
CA PHE A 35 6.76 6.38 29.76
C PHE A 35 7.63 5.19 29.37
N TYR A 36 8.86 5.11 29.89
CA TYR A 36 9.89 4.19 29.42
C TYR A 36 10.84 3.74 30.56
N SER A 37 10.33 3.54 31.78
CA SER A 37 11.11 3.10 32.94
C SER A 37 11.75 1.73 32.72
N GLU A 38 11.11 0.86 31.95
CA GLU A 38 11.54 -0.49 31.63
C GLU A 38 12.72 -0.55 30.64
N LEU A 39 13.11 0.58 30.03
CA LEU A 39 14.22 0.61 29.08
C LEU A 39 15.58 0.69 29.79
N ASN A 40 16.53 -0.11 29.31
CA ASN A 40 17.94 0.06 29.68
C ASN A 40 18.51 1.39 29.15
N GLU A 41 19.65 1.80 29.68
CA GLU A 41 20.25 3.12 29.41
C GLU A 41 20.46 3.40 27.91
N HIS A 42 20.98 2.41 27.19
CA HIS A 42 21.22 2.54 25.76
C HIS A 42 19.90 2.65 24.94
N ALA A 43 18.85 1.91 25.32
CA ALA A 43 17.53 2.01 24.70
C ALA A 43 16.83 3.33 25.06
N ARG A 44 17.07 3.84 26.28
CA ARG A 44 16.57 5.12 26.77
C ARG A 44 17.16 6.29 25.99
N GLU A 45 18.47 6.30 25.75
CA GLU A 45 19.12 7.34 24.92
C GLU A 45 18.63 7.29 23.46
N LYS A 46 18.43 6.08 22.88
CA LYS A 46 17.78 5.95 21.57
C LYS A 46 16.37 6.53 21.55
N ARG A 47 15.59 6.32 22.61
CA ARG A 47 14.24 6.86 22.73
C ARG A 47 14.26 8.38 22.88
N ARG A 48 15.17 8.92 23.69
CA ARG A 48 15.40 10.35 23.84
C ARG A 48 15.61 11.02 22.48
N LYS A 49 16.52 10.48 21.66
CA LYS A 49 16.76 10.96 20.28
C LYS A 49 15.49 10.91 19.41
N LEU A 50 14.69 9.86 19.51
CA LEU A 50 13.40 9.77 18.80
C LEU A 50 12.39 10.81 19.26
N ILE A 51 12.29 11.08 20.57
CA ILE A 51 11.38 12.10 21.11
C ILE A 51 11.77 13.49 20.59
N TYR A 52 13.06 13.81 20.52
CA TYR A 52 13.53 15.04 19.87
C TYR A 52 13.11 15.12 18.39
N GLN A 53 13.20 14.01 17.65
CA GLN A 53 12.73 13.97 16.26
C GLN A 53 11.22 14.14 16.14
N TRP A 54 10.43 13.59 17.07
CA TRP A 54 8.99 13.78 17.11
C TRP A 54 8.62 15.22 17.41
N ARG A 55 9.32 15.88 18.34
CA ARG A 55 9.10 17.30 18.66
C ARG A 55 9.32 18.20 17.44
N LYS A 56 10.35 17.93 16.63
CA LYS A 56 10.56 18.65 15.35
C LYS A 56 9.40 18.49 14.35
N LYS A 57 8.58 17.44 14.50
CA LYS A 57 7.44 17.11 13.63
C LYS A 57 6.12 17.13 14.42
N ARG A 58 6.02 17.95 15.47
CA ARG A 58 4.87 17.98 16.37
C ARG A 58 3.58 18.31 15.62
N SER A 59 3.61 19.33 14.76
CA SER A 59 2.47 19.73 13.92
C SER A 59 1.94 18.58 13.05
N ASP A 60 2.82 17.80 12.42
CA ASP A 60 2.43 16.63 11.62
C ASP A 60 1.76 15.54 12.49
N ILE A 61 2.23 15.37 13.73
CA ILE A 61 1.68 14.39 14.67
C ILE A 61 0.30 14.85 15.18
N GLU A 62 0.13 16.13 15.47
CA GLU A 62 -1.15 16.73 15.87
C GLU A 62 -2.18 16.60 14.74
N LEU A 63 -1.80 16.95 13.50
CA LEU A 63 -2.64 16.78 12.32
C LEU A 63 -3.06 15.31 12.14
N ALA A 64 -2.13 14.36 12.34
CA ALA A 64 -2.45 12.94 12.29
C ALA A 64 -3.41 12.50 13.40
N CYS A 65 -3.43 13.17 14.55
CA CYS A 65 -4.34 12.86 15.65
C CYS A 65 -5.78 13.35 15.42
N GLN A 66 -5.98 14.37 14.60
CA GLN A 66 -7.31 14.90 14.26
C GLN A 66 -8.17 13.90 13.47
N SER A 67 -7.55 12.94 12.78
CA SER A 67 -8.25 11.92 12.01
C SER A 67 -8.20 10.56 12.71
N ALA A 68 -9.36 9.96 12.97
CA ALA A 68 -9.47 8.64 13.60
C ALA A 68 -8.66 7.55 12.86
N ARG A 69 -8.60 7.63 11.53
CA ARG A 69 -7.83 6.72 10.68
C ARG A 69 -6.32 6.85 10.89
N TRP A 70 -5.83 8.06 11.15
CA TRP A 70 -4.40 8.36 11.24
C TRP A 70 -3.86 8.27 12.68
N ARG A 71 -4.69 8.53 13.70
CA ARG A 71 -4.25 8.54 15.11
C ARG A 71 -3.66 7.21 15.58
N ALA A 72 -4.16 6.09 15.05
CA ALA A 72 -3.72 4.72 15.36
C ALA A 72 -2.49 4.26 14.53
N LYS A 73 -2.07 5.05 13.53
CA LYS A 73 -0.94 4.68 12.68
C LYS A 73 0.39 4.93 13.38
N LYS A 74 1.33 3.99 13.20
CA LYS A 74 2.67 4.04 13.80
C LYS A 74 3.69 4.78 12.93
N LYS A 75 3.46 4.79 11.61
CA LYS A 75 4.31 5.43 10.61
C LYS A 75 3.44 6.23 9.65
N ALA A 76 3.75 7.51 9.48
CA ALA A 76 3.25 8.31 8.37
C ALA A 76 4.16 8.09 7.17
N ARG A 77 3.58 8.06 5.96
CA ARG A 77 4.32 8.16 4.70
C ARG A 77 4.11 9.57 4.17
N GLN A 78 5.12 10.16 3.54
CA GLN A 78 4.94 11.45 2.88
C GLN A 78 3.87 11.31 1.80
N SER A 79 3.00 12.32 1.71
CA SER A 79 2.08 12.47 0.58
C SER A 79 2.90 12.51 -0.71
N GLY A 80 2.43 11.81 -1.75
CA GLY A 80 3.17 11.71 -3.02
C GLY A 80 4.21 10.58 -3.08
N THR A 81 4.58 9.92 -1.97
CA THR A 81 5.37 8.66 -2.03
C THR A 81 4.53 7.45 -2.47
N GLY A 82 3.28 7.69 -2.89
CA GLY A 82 2.45 6.70 -3.53
C GLY A 82 2.89 6.54 -4.98
N THR A 83 3.66 5.50 -5.27
CA THR A 83 3.90 4.94 -6.60
C THR A 83 2.62 4.33 -7.19
N VAL A 84 1.52 5.07 -7.13
CA VAL A 84 0.19 4.63 -7.53
C VAL A 84 -0.23 5.48 -8.73
N LEU A 85 -0.70 4.82 -9.77
CA LEU A 85 -1.31 5.48 -10.91
C LEU A 85 -2.53 6.30 -10.45
N PRO A 86 -2.84 7.42 -11.11
CA PRO A 86 -4.12 8.09 -10.88
C PRO A 86 -5.28 7.14 -11.27
N PRO A 87 -6.48 7.30 -10.66
CA PRO A 87 -7.60 6.38 -10.89
C PRO A 87 -7.96 6.18 -12.37
N GLU A 88 -7.84 7.24 -13.17
CA GLU A 88 -8.13 7.24 -14.60
C GLU A 88 -7.15 6.33 -15.36
N ALA A 89 -5.86 6.46 -15.06
CA ALA A 89 -4.81 5.59 -15.60
C ALA A 89 -4.95 4.14 -15.14
N GLU A 90 -5.31 3.92 -13.87
CA GLU A 90 -5.55 2.56 -13.38
C GLU A 90 -6.74 1.92 -14.10
N HIS A 91 -7.80 2.68 -14.35
CA HIS A 91 -8.97 2.22 -15.11
C HIS A 91 -8.63 1.89 -16.57
N GLU A 92 -7.91 2.77 -17.26
CA GLU A 92 -7.44 2.53 -18.64
C GLU A 92 -6.64 1.22 -18.73
N LEU A 93 -5.73 0.99 -17.78
CA LEU A 93 -4.96 -0.23 -17.72
C LEU A 93 -5.86 -1.46 -17.50
N VAL A 94 -6.90 -1.37 -16.66
CA VAL A 94 -7.86 -2.46 -16.44
C VAL A 94 -8.63 -2.79 -17.72
N VAL A 95 -9.10 -1.77 -18.45
CA VAL A 95 -9.81 -1.95 -19.73
C VAL A 95 -8.91 -2.69 -20.72
N ARG A 96 -7.69 -2.18 -20.94
CA ARG A 96 -6.71 -2.78 -21.87
C ARG A 96 -6.39 -4.24 -21.53
N ILE A 97 -6.27 -4.56 -20.25
CA ILE A 97 -6.04 -5.92 -19.76
C ILE A 97 -7.25 -6.83 -20.02
N ASN A 98 -8.46 -6.32 -19.85
CA ASN A 98 -9.67 -7.12 -20.07
C ASN A 98 -9.93 -7.36 -21.55
N GLU A 99 -9.63 -6.40 -22.42
CA GLU A 99 -9.70 -6.55 -23.88
C GLU A 99 -8.79 -7.69 -24.36
N LEU A 100 -7.52 -7.65 -23.97
CA LEU A 100 -6.56 -8.72 -24.29
C LEU A 100 -7.01 -10.09 -23.78
N ARG A 101 -7.66 -10.15 -22.61
CA ARG A 101 -8.25 -11.39 -22.09
C ARG A 101 -9.45 -11.86 -22.92
N GLY A 102 -10.27 -10.93 -23.40
CA GLY A 102 -11.40 -11.22 -24.29
C GLY A 102 -10.95 -11.81 -25.62
N GLU A 103 -9.77 -11.41 -26.10
CA GLU A 103 -9.10 -12.00 -27.27
C GLU A 103 -8.41 -13.35 -26.99
N GLY A 104 -8.49 -13.85 -25.76
CA GLY A 104 -7.86 -15.11 -25.36
C GLY A 104 -6.35 -15.01 -25.10
N VAL A 105 -5.78 -13.81 -25.07
CA VAL A 105 -4.34 -13.60 -24.86
C VAL A 105 -4.03 -13.73 -23.35
N PRO A 106 -3.15 -14.66 -22.93
CA PRO A 106 -2.74 -14.75 -21.55
C PRO A 106 -1.85 -13.55 -21.19
N ILE A 107 -2.21 -12.83 -20.13
CA ILE A 107 -1.41 -11.71 -19.65
C ILE A 107 -0.41 -12.22 -18.64
N SER A 108 0.88 -12.12 -18.96
CA SER A 108 1.97 -12.44 -18.05
C SER A 108 2.25 -11.28 -17.07
N ALA A 109 2.99 -11.56 -16.00
CA ALA A 109 3.38 -10.52 -15.05
C ALA A 109 4.26 -9.45 -15.73
N VAL A 110 5.11 -9.86 -16.67
CA VAL A 110 5.97 -8.95 -17.43
C VAL A 110 5.14 -8.02 -18.31
N MET A 111 4.11 -8.54 -18.99
CA MET A 111 3.21 -7.73 -19.81
C MET A 111 2.49 -6.68 -18.98
N LEU A 112 1.92 -7.08 -17.83
CA LEU A 112 1.28 -6.14 -16.91
C LEU A 112 2.26 -5.06 -16.44
N HIS A 113 3.51 -5.42 -16.16
CA HIS A 113 4.53 -4.46 -15.75
C HIS A 113 4.83 -3.43 -16.85
N LEU A 114 5.06 -3.89 -18.08
CA LEU A 114 5.35 -3.01 -19.22
C LEU A 114 4.17 -2.08 -19.55
N GLN A 115 2.95 -2.62 -19.63
CA GLN A 115 1.76 -1.80 -19.89
C GLN A 115 1.51 -0.77 -18.79
N ALA A 116 1.72 -1.14 -17.53
CA ALA A 116 1.58 -0.19 -16.43
C ALA A 116 2.61 0.94 -16.52
N LEU A 117 3.85 0.65 -16.95
CA LEU A 117 4.87 1.69 -17.17
C LEU A 117 4.51 2.61 -18.34
N GLU A 118 4.01 2.05 -19.45
CA GLU A 118 3.49 2.84 -20.58
C GLU A 118 2.40 3.81 -20.14
N VAL A 119 1.39 3.29 -19.45
CA VAL A 119 0.29 4.10 -18.91
C VAL A 119 0.83 5.13 -17.91
N GLY A 120 1.76 4.74 -17.04
CA GLY A 120 2.39 5.69 -16.12
C GLY A 120 3.10 6.85 -16.82
N ALA A 121 3.80 6.57 -17.93
CA ALA A 121 4.45 7.59 -18.74
C ALA A 121 3.42 8.53 -19.39
N ALA A 122 2.33 8.01 -19.95
CA ALA A 122 1.26 8.80 -20.57
C ALA A 122 0.59 9.78 -19.59
N TYR A 123 0.49 9.39 -18.30
CA TYR A 123 -0.08 10.23 -17.24
C TYR A 123 0.96 11.06 -16.48
N ASN A 124 2.15 11.31 -17.06
CA ASN A 124 3.22 12.10 -16.45
C ASN A 124 3.62 11.60 -15.05
N LYS A 125 3.72 10.27 -14.88
CA LYS A 125 4.22 9.62 -13.65
C LYS A 125 5.61 9.00 -13.89
N PRO A 126 6.68 9.80 -14.08
CA PRO A 126 8.02 9.28 -14.34
C PRO A 126 8.62 8.49 -13.18
N ASP A 127 8.12 8.68 -11.95
CA ASP A 127 8.53 7.93 -10.76
C ASP A 127 7.75 6.62 -10.56
N PHE A 128 6.77 6.34 -11.43
CA PHE A 128 6.06 5.08 -11.38
C PHE A 128 6.99 3.94 -11.84
N ARG A 129 6.98 2.84 -11.09
CA ARG A 129 7.90 1.71 -11.29
C ARG A 129 7.17 0.39 -11.50
N ALA A 130 5.84 0.40 -11.52
CA ALA A 130 5.02 -0.82 -11.60
C ALA A 130 5.55 -1.97 -10.71
N SER A 131 5.97 -1.65 -9.48
CA SER A 131 6.68 -2.60 -8.61
C SER A 131 5.86 -3.86 -8.36
N TRP A 132 6.52 -4.98 -8.02
CA TRP A 132 5.81 -6.24 -7.71
C TRP A 132 4.72 -6.07 -6.65
N SER A 133 4.99 -5.27 -5.62
CA SER A 133 4.01 -4.98 -4.56
C SER A 133 2.79 -4.21 -5.08
N TRP A 134 3.02 -3.26 -6.00
CA TRP A 134 1.95 -2.53 -6.68
C TRP A 134 1.14 -3.47 -7.58
N MET A 135 1.79 -4.25 -8.44
CA MET A 135 1.11 -5.19 -9.34
C MET A 135 0.27 -6.23 -8.57
N LYS A 136 0.79 -6.73 -7.44
CA LYS A 136 0.04 -7.63 -6.56
C LYS A 136 -1.23 -6.97 -6.04
N ARG A 137 -1.13 -5.71 -5.59
CA ARG A 137 -2.26 -4.94 -5.08
C ARG A 137 -3.27 -4.60 -6.19
N PHE A 138 -2.79 -4.12 -7.33
CA PHE A 138 -3.59 -3.84 -8.52
C PHE A 138 -4.46 -5.04 -8.89
N LYS A 139 -3.89 -6.25 -8.95
CA LYS A 139 -4.65 -7.47 -9.25
C LYS A 139 -5.72 -7.79 -8.21
N ILE A 140 -5.42 -7.62 -6.92
CA ILE A 140 -6.37 -7.89 -5.84
C ILE A 140 -7.53 -6.88 -5.86
N CYS A 141 -7.21 -5.58 -5.99
CA CYS A 141 -8.20 -4.51 -6.03
C CYS A 141 -9.13 -4.64 -7.25
N ASN A 142 -8.59 -5.02 -8.41
CA ASN A 142 -9.33 -5.14 -9.66
C ASN A 142 -9.82 -6.57 -9.94
N LYS A 143 -9.72 -7.50 -8.98
CA LYS A 143 -10.14 -8.90 -9.09
C LYS A 143 -9.57 -9.65 -10.32
N LEU A 144 -8.37 -9.29 -10.74
CA LEU A 144 -7.70 -9.89 -11.90
C LEU A 144 -6.95 -11.16 -11.50
N SER A 145 -7.24 -12.28 -12.18
CA SER A 145 -6.52 -13.55 -12.02
C SER A 145 -5.60 -13.79 -13.19
N MET A 146 -4.32 -14.12 -12.96
CA MET A 146 -3.38 -14.45 -14.05
C MET A 146 -3.74 -15.75 -14.80
N ARG A 147 -4.63 -16.57 -14.26
CA ARG A 147 -5.00 -17.85 -14.86
C ARG A 147 -5.99 -17.64 -16.00
N VAL A 148 -5.76 -18.33 -17.11
CA VAL A 148 -6.75 -18.51 -18.19
C VAL A 148 -7.96 -19.27 -17.64
N ARG A 149 -9.16 -18.98 -18.16
CA ARG A 149 -10.38 -19.72 -17.82
C ARG A 149 -10.25 -21.14 -18.37
N THR A 150 -10.00 -22.11 -17.50
CA THR A 150 -9.70 -23.49 -17.90
C THR A 150 -10.90 -24.44 -17.81
N ARG A 151 -12.08 -23.95 -17.38
CA ARG A 151 -13.30 -24.76 -17.27
C ARG A 151 -14.43 -24.16 -18.10
N GLN A 152 -15.18 -25.00 -18.82
CA GLN A 152 -16.34 -24.61 -19.66
C GLN A 152 -17.36 -23.75 -18.90
N GLY A 153 -17.61 -24.01 -17.62
CA GLY A 153 -18.51 -23.21 -16.78
C GLY A 153 -17.98 -21.82 -16.38
N GLN A 154 -16.76 -21.45 -16.78
CA GLN A 154 -16.24 -20.10 -16.61
C GLN A 154 -16.38 -19.26 -17.88
N THR A 155 -16.61 -19.87 -19.04
CA THR A 155 -16.81 -19.20 -20.33
C THR A 155 -18.08 -18.35 -20.30
N SER A 156 -18.06 -17.14 -20.86
CA SER A 156 -19.25 -16.29 -20.92
C SER A 156 -20.34 -16.97 -21.76
N PRO A 157 -21.64 -16.80 -21.47
CA PRO A 157 -22.71 -17.30 -22.33
C PRO A 157 -22.52 -16.91 -23.81
N ASP A 158 -22.14 -15.66 -24.07
CA ASP A 158 -21.87 -15.17 -25.44
C ASP A 158 -20.72 -15.92 -26.14
N ASP A 159 -19.69 -16.30 -25.39
CA ASP A 159 -18.56 -17.08 -25.90
C ASP A 159 -18.98 -18.53 -26.17
N LEU A 160 -19.85 -19.10 -25.33
CA LEU A 160 -20.43 -20.43 -25.56
C LEU A 160 -21.31 -20.44 -26.81
N ASP A 161 -22.12 -19.40 -27.02
CA ASP A 161 -22.96 -19.24 -28.20
C ASP A 161 -22.12 -19.11 -29.48
N ARG A 162 -21.03 -18.35 -29.43
CA ARG A 162 -20.05 -18.26 -30.52
C ARG A 162 -19.41 -19.62 -30.84
N ILE A 163 -18.98 -20.36 -29.81
CA ILE A 163 -18.41 -21.71 -29.98
C ILE A 163 -19.44 -22.64 -30.62
N ALA A 164 -20.69 -22.65 -30.12
CA ALA A 164 -21.77 -23.46 -30.66
C ALA A 164 -22.09 -23.13 -32.13
N ALA A 165 -22.09 -21.84 -32.50
CA ALA A 165 -22.30 -21.40 -33.87
C ALA A 165 -21.16 -21.87 -34.80
N ASN A 166 -19.92 -21.87 -34.34
CA ASN A 166 -18.77 -22.37 -35.11
C ASN A 166 -18.83 -23.89 -35.30
N PHE A 167 -19.22 -24.66 -34.28
CA PHE A 167 -19.44 -26.11 -34.41
C PHE A 167 -20.47 -26.43 -35.50
N ARG A 168 -21.63 -25.73 -35.49
CA ARG A 168 -22.68 -25.92 -36.50
C ARG A 168 -22.24 -25.64 -37.95
N LYS A 169 -21.19 -24.83 -38.14
CA LYS A 169 -20.65 -24.49 -39.45
C LYS A 169 -19.65 -25.51 -39.98
N SER A 170 -19.01 -26.30 -39.11
CA SER A 170 -18.01 -27.31 -39.49
C SER A 170 -18.61 -28.66 -39.88
N ASP A 171 -19.87 -28.92 -39.55
CA ASP A 171 -20.61 -30.16 -39.90
C ASP A 171 -21.33 -30.09 -41.27
N LYS A 172 -21.02 -29.09 -42.10
CA LYS A 172 -21.46 -28.97 -43.50
C LYS A 172 -20.28 -29.02 -44.43
#